data_AF-A0AAP0C480-F1
#
_entry.id   AF-A0AAP0C480-F1
#
_cell.length_a   1.000
_cell.length_b   1.000
_cell.length_c   1.000
_cell.angle_alpha   90.00
_cell.angle_beta   90.00
_cell.angle_gamma   90.00
#
_symmetry.space_group_name_H-M   'P 1'
#
loop_
_entity.id
_entity.type
_entity.pdbx_description
1 polymer ?
#
loop_
_entity_poly.entity_id
_entity_poly.type
_entity_poly.pdbx_seq_one_letter_code
_entity_poly.pdbx_strand_id
1 'polypeptide(L)'
;MWIIMGDFNAVRFANERFNSEFNSSEAADFNRFISDGGLIDLHMGGRRFTFLSSSGDSLSKLDRILVCNSYLNKWPNSSIQALPRLWSDHCPVLLKSIGVDFGPRPFKCFNSWLLIDGFELIVQNAAAMPTGNDRPDKKFLSKLKNIKEAIKLWNHNRLDSNARRQASLQSEIDALELQAESRVLSDSEKSNRLLWKKE
;
A
#
# COMPACT_ATOMS: atom_id res chain seq x y z
N MET A 1 -22.65 -12.25 0.44
CA MET A 1 -21.69 -11.39 1.16
C MET A 1 -21.00 -10.54 0.12
N TRP A 2 -20.99 -9.22 0.31
CA TRP A 2 -20.54 -8.28 -0.71
C TRP A 2 -19.67 -7.19 -0.10
N ILE A 3 -18.71 -6.72 -0.89
CA ILE A 3 -17.84 -5.57 -0.65
C ILE A 3 -17.92 -4.73 -1.92
N ILE A 4 -18.17 -3.44 -1.79
CA ILE A 4 -18.15 -2.49 -2.90
C ILE A 4 -16.99 -1.54 -2.65
N MET A 5 -16.08 -1.42 -3.60
CA MET A 5 -14.90 -0.58 -3.45
C MET A 5 -14.58 0.15 -4.75
N GLY A 6 -14.01 1.33 -4.60
CA GLY A 6 -13.54 2.14 -5.72
C GLY A 6 -13.68 3.63 -5.43
N ASP A 7 -13.48 4.40 -6.49
CA ASP A 7 -13.75 5.83 -6.55
C ASP A 7 -15.25 6.04 -6.83
N PHE A 8 -15.96 6.61 -5.85
CA PHE A 8 -17.38 6.92 -5.98
C PHE A 8 -17.62 8.33 -6.55
N ASN A 9 -16.57 9.14 -6.68
CA ASN A 9 -16.65 10.56 -7.02
C ASN A 9 -17.59 11.41 -6.13
N ALA A 10 -18.00 10.89 -4.97
CA ALA A 10 -18.95 11.52 -4.07
C ALA A 10 -18.44 11.56 -2.62
N VAL A 11 -18.82 12.62 -1.89
CA VAL A 11 -18.55 12.78 -0.45
C VAL A 11 -19.85 12.62 0.35
N ARG A 12 -19.75 12.12 1.58
CA ARG A 12 -20.88 11.94 2.49
C ARG A 12 -21.14 13.16 3.37
N PHE A 13 -20.07 13.89 3.72
CA PHE A 13 -20.12 14.99 4.68
C PHE A 13 -19.25 16.17 4.23
N ALA A 14 -19.58 17.38 4.69
CA ALA A 14 -18.85 18.60 4.33
C ALA A 14 -17.36 18.56 4.72
N ASN A 15 -17.03 17.94 5.85
CA ASN A 15 -15.65 17.80 6.33
C ASN A 15 -14.79 16.81 5.52
N GLU A 16 -15.37 16.13 4.53
CA GLU A 16 -14.67 15.28 3.58
C GLU A 16 -14.24 16.04 2.30
N ARG A 17 -14.47 17.36 2.28
CA ARG A 17 -13.89 18.32 1.33
C ARG A 17 -12.98 19.28 2.09
N PHE A 18 -11.89 19.69 1.44
CA PHE A 18 -11.04 20.80 1.87
C PHE A 18 -10.76 21.69 0.67
N ASN A 19 -10.89 23.01 0.84
CA ASN A 19 -10.73 24.00 -0.24
C ASN A 19 -11.53 23.67 -1.51
N SER A 20 -12.71 23.07 -1.37
CA SER A 20 -13.62 22.73 -2.46
C SER A 20 -15.06 22.86 -1.98
N GLU A 21 -15.97 23.07 -2.92
CA GLU A 21 -17.39 23.23 -2.62
C GLU A 21 -18.04 21.91 -2.20
N PHE A 22 -18.96 21.99 -1.24
CA PHE A 22 -19.75 20.86 -0.79
C PHE A 22 -21.17 20.95 -1.34
N ASN A 23 -21.59 19.93 -2.09
CA ASN A 23 -22.96 19.79 -2.57
C ASN A 23 -23.76 18.90 -1.61
N SER A 24 -24.68 19.49 -0.85
CA SER A 24 -25.49 18.77 0.13
C SER A 24 -26.51 17.82 -0.49
N SER A 25 -27.00 18.11 -1.71
CA SER A 25 -27.94 17.24 -2.41
C SER A 25 -27.26 15.96 -2.87
N GLU A 26 -26.09 16.07 -3.50
CA GLU A 26 -25.30 14.92 -3.95
C GLU A 26 -24.87 14.05 -2.75
N ALA A 27 -24.46 14.68 -1.65
CA ALA A 27 -24.14 13.97 -0.42
C ALA A 27 -25.37 13.25 0.18
N ALA A 28 -26.56 13.85 0.09
CA ALA A 28 -27.79 13.21 0.55
C ALA A 28 -28.15 11.98 -0.30
N ASP A 29 -28.02 12.09 -1.62
CA ASP A 29 -28.26 10.97 -2.55
C ASP A 29 -27.26 9.83 -2.32
N PHE A 30 -25.97 10.16 -2.11
CA PHE A 30 -24.96 9.15 -1.84
C PHE A 30 -25.17 8.46 -0.48
N ASN A 31 -25.55 9.20 0.56
CA ASN A 31 -25.90 8.61 1.85
C ASN A 31 -27.16 7.74 1.76
N ARG A 32 -28.14 8.10 0.92
CA ARG A 32 -29.32 7.27 0.66
C ARG A 32 -28.92 5.97 -0.04
N PHE A 33 -28.08 6.02 -1.06
CA PHE A 33 -27.53 4.83 -1.72
C PHE A 33 -26.86 3.86 -0.72
N ILE A 34 -26.05 4.39 0.20
CA ILE A 34 -25.39 3.58 1.25
C ILE A 34 -26.44 2.95 2.17
N SER A 35 -27.42 3.74 2.62
CA SER A 35 -28.48 3.29 3.52
C SER A 35 -29.38 2.22 2.89
N ASP A 36 -29.91 2.49 1.69
CA ASP A 36 -30.83 1.61 0.97
C ASP A 36 -30.14 0.28 0.58
N GLY A 37 -28.84 0.33 0.31
CA GLY A 37 -28.02 -0.86 0.06
C GLY A 37 -27.68 -1.67 1.31
N GLY A 38 -28.02 -1.20 2.53
CA GLY A 38 -27.61 -1.83 3.78
C GLY A 38 -26.09 -1.88 3.93
N LEU A 39 -25.40 -0.88 3.38
CA LEU A 39 -23.94 -0.79 3.32
C LEU A 39 -23.40 -0.01 4.51
N ILE A 40 -22.19 -0.38 4.92
CA ILE A 40 -21.50 0.20 6.06
C ILE A 40 -20.16 0.72 5.58
N ASP A 41 -19.96 2.02 5.78
CA ASP A 41 -18.69 2.71 5.53
C ASP A 41 -17.84 2.64 6.79
N LEU A 42 -16.79 1.80 6.76
CA LEU A 42 -15.92 1.65 7.91
C LEU A 42 -15.03 2.87 8.10
N HIS A 43 -14.62 3.10 9.34
CA HIS A 43 -13.67 4.16 9.63
C HIS A 43 -12.36 3.93 8.87
N MET A 44 -11.90 4.99 8.19
CA MET A 44 -10.67 4.99 7.41
C MET A 44 -9.57 5.72 8.18
N GLY A 45 -8.52 4.99 8.54
CA GLY A 45 -7.30 5.55 9.12
C GLY A 45 -6.24 5.89 8.07
N GLY A 46 -5.10 6.43 8.51
CA GLY A 46 -3.98 6.81 7.63
C GLY A 46 -4.14 8.24 7.11
N ARG A 47 -4.82 8.42 5.98
CA ARG A 47 -5.09 9.73 5.35
C ARG A 47 -6.55 10.12 5.51
N ARG A 48 -6.84 11.41 5.72
CA ARG A 48 -8.23 11.91 5.82
C ARG A 48 -8.91 12.06 4.46
N PHE A 49 -8.12 12.36 3.44
CA PHE A 49 -8.58 12.55 2.07
C PHE A 49 -7.88 11.56 1.15
N THR A 50 -8.57 11.13 0.09
CA THR A 50 -8.04 10.16 -0.86
C THR A 50 -7.67 10.81 -2.19
N PHE A 51 -8.26 11.94 -2.53
CA PHE A 51 -8.06 12.64 -3.80
C PHE A 51 -7.43 14.02 -3.60
N LEU A 52 -6.59 14.44 -4.55
CA LEU A 52 -5.98 15.77 -4.65
C LEU A 52 -6.27 16.31 -6.05
N SER A 53 -6.84 17.50 -6.13
CA SER A 53 -7.10 18.14 -7.42
C SER A 53 -5.82 18.43 -8.20
N SER A 54 -5.96 18.56 -9.52
CA SER A 54 -4.88 19.00 -10.41
C SER A 54 -4.26 20.34 -10.02
N SER A 55 -5.03 21.23 -9.39
CA SER A 55 -4.52 22.50 -8.84
C SER A 55 -3.62 22.33 -7.61
N GLY A 56 -3.62 21.17 -6.95
CA GLY A 56 -2.83 20.90 -5.75
C GLY A 56 -3.41 21.48 -4.45
N ASP A 57 -4.56 22.16 -4.52
CA ASP A 57 -5.08 23.00 -3.43
C ASP A 57 -6.33 22.46 -2.75
N SER A 58 -7.05 21.55 -3.43
CA SER A 58 -8.27 20.96 -2.90
C SER A 58 -8.11 19.46 -2.68
N LEU A 59 -8.66 18.98 -1.56
CA LEU A 59 -8.60 17.59 -1.16
C LEU A 59 -10.01 17.06 -0.98
N SER A 60 -10.22 15.78 -1.28
CA SER A 60 -11.54 15.14 -1.14
C SER A 60 -11.41 13.66 -0.76
N LYS A 61 -12.37 13.12 -0.02
CA LYS A 61 -12.46 11.68 0.26
C LYS A 61 -13.47 11.02 -0.68
N LEU A 62 -12.97 10.53 -1.82
CA LEU A 62 -13.79 9.98 -2.92
C LEU A 62 -13.75 8.45 -2.98
N ASP A 63 -12.63 7.86 -2.54
CA ASP A 63 -12.42 6.41 -2.57
C ASP A 63 -12.93 5.78 -1.27
N ARG A 64 -13.73 4.71 -1.38
CA ARG A 64 -14.30 4.01 -0.22
C ARG A 64 -14.31 2.51 -0.41
N ILE A 65 -14.41 1.82 0.72
CA ILE A 65 -14.74 0.39 0.78
C ILE A 65 -15.97 0.27 1.66
N LEU A 66 -17.10 -0.04 1.03
CA LEU A 66 -18.39 -0.24 1.67
C LEU A 66 -18.65 -1.73 1.83
N VAL A 67 -19.06 -2.15 3.02
CA VAL A 67 -19.28 -3.57 3.34
C VAL A 67 -20.70 -3.81 3.80
N CYS A 68 -21.26 -4.97 3.48
CA CYS A 68 -22.57 -5.37 4.03
C CYS A 68 -22.44 -5.89 5.47
N ASN A 69 -23.53 -5.87 6.24
CA ASN A 69 -23.56 -6.36 7.63
C ASN A 69 -23.01 -7.80 7.78
N SER A 70 -23.32 -8.69 6.83
CA SER A 70 -22.83 -10.08 6.87
C SER A 70 -21.29 -10.19 6.82
N TYR A 71 -20.61 -9.23 6.17
CA TYR A 71 -19.16 -9.18 6.15
C TYR A 71 -18.59 -8.79 7.52
N LEU A 72 -19.16 -7.75 8.15
CA LEU A 72 -18.69 -7.29 9.46
C LEU A 72 -18.93 -8.32 10.57
N ASN A 73 -20.02 -9.07 10.50
CA ASN A 73 -20.25 -10.16 11.45
C ASN A 73 -19.14 -11.23 11.37
N LYS A 74 -18.56 -11.45 10.17
CA LYS A 74 -17.49 -12.43 9.97
C LYS A 74 -16.10 -11.87 10.31
N TRP A 75 -15.86 -10.59 10.05
CA TRP A 75 -14.60 -9.91 10.37
C TRP A 75 -14.85 -8.58 11.09
N PRO A 76 -15.25 -8.63 12.39
CA PRO A 76 -15.64 -7.44 13.15
C PRO A 76 -14.47 -6.48 13.39
N ASN A 77 -13.25 -6.99 13.39
CA ASN A 77 -12.02 -6.23 13.55
C ASN A 77 -11.45 -5.73 12.21
N SER A 78 -12.25 -5.69 11.15
CA SER A 78 -11.79 -5.15 9.87
C SER A 78 -11.57 -3.65 9.98
N SER A 79 -10.50 -3.17 9.35
CA SER A 79 -10.15 -1.75 9.33
C SER A 79 -9.82 -1.31 7.91
N ILE A 80 -10.06 -0.04 7.60
CA ILE A 80 -9.66 0.57 6.34
C ILE A 80 -8.50 1.53 6.62
N GLN A 81 -7.50 1.51 5.75
CA GLN A 81 -6.39 2.46 5.78
C GLN A 81 -6.16 3.05 4.39
N ALA A 82 -6.17 4.38 4.28
CA ALA A 82 -5.64 5.06 3.10
C ALA A 82 -4.11 5.13 3.19
N LEU A 83 -3.45 4.66 2.14
CA LEU A 83 -2.00 4.63 1.99
C LEU A 83 -1.49 5.91 1.32
N PRO A 84 -0.18 6.23 1.42
CA PRO A 84 0.41 7.35 0.70
C PRO A 84 0.10 7.30 -0.81
N ARG A 85 -0.24 8.46 -1.37
CA ARG A 85 -0.66 8.66 -2.77
C ARG A 85 0.45 8.30 -3.79
N LEU A 86 1.70 8.54 -3.42
CA LEU A 86 2.89 8.37 -4.26
C LEU A 86 2.71 9.03 -5.64
N TRP A 87 2.47 8.23 -6.68
CA TRP A 87 2.46 8.66 -8.08
C TRP A 87 1.07 9.02 -8.64
N SER A 88 -0.01 8.70 -7.93
CA SER A 88 -1.38 9.04 -8.37
C SER A 88 -1.82 10.40 -7.82
N ASP A 89 -2.97 10.89 -8.27
CA ASP A 89 -3.80 11.89 -7.60
C ASP A 89 -4.74 11.24 -6.54
N HIS A 90 -4.89 9.91 -6.56
CA HIS A 90 -5.62 9.13 -5.56
C HIS A 90 -4.70 8.36 -4.58
N CYS A 91 -5.14 8.23 -3.34
CA CYS A 91 -4.52 7.40 -2.31
C CYS A 91 -5.05 5.96 -2.44
N PRO A 92 -4.20 4.94 -2.51
CA PRO A 92 -4.65 3.56 -2.44
C PRO A 92 -5.37 3.28 -1.11
N VAL A 93 -6.52 2.59 -1.15
CA VAL A 93 -7.30 2.23 0.03
C VAL A 93 -7.17 0.74 0.32
N LEU A 94 -6.72 0.40 1.53
CA LEU A 94 -6.46 -0.97 1.97
C LEU A 94 -7.50 -1.41 3.01
N LEU A 95 -8.23 -2.49 2.71
CA LEU A 95 -9.05 -3.22 3.68
C LEU A 95 -8.19 -4.29 4.38
N LYS A 96 -8.05 -4.17 5.70
CA LYS A 96 -7.37 -5.15 6.54
C LYS A 96 -8.40 -5.95 7.32
N SER A 97 -8.57 -7.22 6.98
CA SER A 97 -9.32 -8.18 7.79
C SER A 97 -8.32 -9.04 8.55
N ILE A 98 -8.28 -8.89 9.87
CA ILE A 98 -7.46 -9.79 10.70
C ILE A 98 -8.12 -11.16 10.64
N GLY A 99 -7.37 -12.21 10.26
CA GLY A 99 -7.84 -13.57 10.51
C GLY A 99 -7.49 -14.65 9.50
N VAL A 100 -6.44 -14.52 8.70
CA VAL A 100 -5.89 -15.70 8.02
C VAL A 100 -4.37 -15.66 8.07
N ASP A 101 -3.81 -16.44 9.00
CA ASP A 101 -2.42 -16.87 8.88
C ASP A 101 -2.38 -17.96 7.79
N PHE A 102 -1.89 -17.59 6.60
CA PHE A 102 -1.69 -18.55 5.50
C PHE A 102 -0.45 -19.45 5.73
N GLY A 103 0.14 -19.39 6.91
CA GLY A 103 1.38 -20.05 7.28
C GLY A 103 2.61 -19.30 6.76
N PRO A 104 3.80 -19.91 6.90
CA PRO A 104 5.03 -19.31 6.44
C PRO A 104 4.99 -18.98 4.94
N ARG A 105 5.31 -17.73 4.59
CA ARG A 105 5.38 -17.31 3.18
C ARG A 105 6.34 -18.23 2.42
N PRO A 106 5.90 -18.91 1.34
CA PRO A 106 6.77 -19.78 0.59
C PRO A 106 7.89 -18.99 -0.06
N PHE A 107 9.08 -19.58 -0.12
CA PHE A 107 10.18 -19.03 -0.89
C PHE A 107 9.84 -19.06 -2.38
N LYS A 108 10.05 -17.94 -3.07
CA LYS A 108 9.87 -17.81 -4.51
C LYS A 108 11.16 -17.27 -5.11
N CYS A 109 11.60 -17.86 -6.21
CA CYS A 109 12.64 -17.32 -7.07
C CYS A 109 11.97 -16.80 -8.34
N PHE A 110 12.23 -15.54 -8.70
CA PHE A 110 11.62 -14.92 -9.87
C PHE A 110 12.61 -14.94 -11.03
N ASN A 111 12.14 -15.23 -12.24
CA ASN A 111 12.99 -15.27 -13.43
C ASN A 111 13.70 -13.93 -13.70
N SER A 112 13.08 -12.81 -13.31
CA SER A 112 13.70 -11.49 -13.42
C SER A 112 14.97 -11.33 -12.59
N TRP A 113 15.17 -12.15 -11.56
CA TRP A 113 16.41 -12.12 -10.76
C TRP A 113 17.61 -12.67 -11.52
N LEU A 114 17.39 -13.55 -12.51
CA LEU A 114 18.46 -14.08 -13.35
C LEU A 114 19.11 -13.00 -14.22
N LEU A 115 18.39 -11.91 -14.47
CA LEU A 115 18.87 -10.78 -15.26
C LEU A 115 19.64 -9.74 -14.43
N ILE A 116 19.81 -9.97 -13.12
CA ILE A 116 20.45 -9.03 -12.22
C ILE A 116 21.92 -9.40 -12.05
N ASP A 117 22.80 -8.45 -12.34
CA ASP A 117 24.23 -8.62 -12.22
C ASP A 117 24.62 -9.14 -10.82
N GLY A 118 25.45 -10.17 -10.82
CA GLY A 118 25.92 -10.84 -9.59
C GLY A 118 24.95 -11.87 -9.00
N PHE A 119 23.71 -12.01 -9.49
CA PHE A 119 22.79 -13.05 -9.01
C PHE A 119 23.35 -14.47 -9.25
N GLU A 120 23.89 -14.71 -10.44
CA GLU A 120 24.48 -16.00 -10.79
C GLU A 120 25.61 -16.39 -9.83
N LEU A 121 26.50 -15.44 -9.52
CA LEU A 121 27.62 -15.67 -8.61
C LEU A 121 27.16 -16.07 -7.20
N ILE A 122 26.06 -15.50 -6.72
CA ILE A 122 25.47 -15.86 -5.41
C ILE A 122 25.02 -17.32 -5.41
N VAL A 123 24.35 -17.76 -6.49
CA VAL A 123 23.89 -19.15 -6.64
C VAL A 123 25.08 -20.10 -6.74
N GLN A 124 26.09 -19.77 -7.57
CA GLN A 124 27.29 -20.57 -7.75
C GLN A 124 28.06 -20.75 -6.43
N ASN A 125 28.29 -19.66 -5.69
CA ASN A 125 28.98 -19.69 -4.41
C ASN A 125 28.22 -20.52 -3.37
N ALA A 126 26.90 -20.33 -3.26
CA ALA A 126 26.07 -21.11 -2.35
C ALA A 126 26.02 -22.60 -2.73
N ALA A 127 26.06 -22.91 -4.02
CA ALA A 127 26.11 -24.25 -4.57
C ALA A 127 27.46 -24.96 -4.33
N ALA A 128 28.55 -24.20 -4.24
CA ALA A 128 29.91 -24.70 -3.99
C ALA A 128 30.21 -24.91 -2.49
N MET A 129 29.34 -24.42 -1.60
CA MET A 129 29.50 -24.61 -0.15
C MET A 129 29.62 -26.10 0.20
N PRO A 130 30.55 -26.48 1.10
CA PRO A 130 30.69 -27.85 1.55
C PRO A 130 29.37 -28.39 2.09
N THR A 131 28.97 -29.54 1.59
CA THR A 131 27.90 -30.35 2.20
C THR A 131 28.59 -31.46 2.98
N GLY A 132 28.18 -31.68 4.24
CA GLY A 132 28.82 -32.67 5.11
C GLY A 132 28.84 -34.08 4.52
N ASN A 133 29.46 -35.03 5.21
CA ASN A 133 29.55 -36.40 4.71
C ASN A 133 28.25 -37.20 4.94
N ASP A 134 27.21 -36.81 4.20
CA ASP A 134 25.88 -37.41 4.21
C ASP A 134 25.60 -38.20 2.92
N ARG A 135 24.45 -38.90 2.91
CA ARG A 135 23.88 -39.55 1.73
C ARG A 135 23.56 -38.54 0.60
N PRO A 136 23.62 -38.95 -0.68
CA PRO A 136 23.50 -38.04 -1.83
C PRO A 136 22.22 -37.17 -1.85
N ASP A 137 21.08 -37.74 -1.46
CA ASP A 137 19.79 -37.05 -1.29
C ASP A 137 19.85 -35.94 -0.24
N LYS A 138 20.47 -36.20 0.91
CA LYS A 138 20.67 -35.18 1.95
C LYS A 138 21.65 -34.10 1.51
N LYS A 139 22.72 -34.47 0.79
CA LYS A 139 23.67 -33.50 0.20
C LYS A 139 22.95 -32.58 -0.79
N PHE A 140 22.10 -33.13 -1.66
CA PHE A 140 21.29 -32.35 -2.59
C PHE A 140 20.35 -31.39 -1.86
N LEU A 141 19.60 -31.87 -0.86
CA LEU A 141 18.73 -31.02 -0.03
C LEU A 141 19.51 -29.91 0.69
N SER A 142 20.70 -30.22 1.23
CA SER A 142 21.56 -29.23 1.88
C SER A 142 22.01 -28.15 0.89
N LYS A 143 22.34 -28.54 -0.36
CA LYS A 143 22.72 -27.60 -1.41
C LYS A 143 21.57 -26.67 -1.79
N LEU A 144 20.36 -27.20 -1.98
CA LEU A 144 19.17 -26.40 -2.22
C LEU A 144 18.87 -25.44 -1.05
N LYS A 145 19.04 -25.90 0.19
CA LYS A 145 18.89 -25.07 1.39
C LYS A 145 19.90 -23.92 1.41
N ASN A 146 21.16 -24.20 1.11
CA ASN A 146 22.21 -23.17 1.04
C ASN A 146 21.88 -22.10 -0.01
N ILE A 147 21.49 -22.52 -1.22
CA ILE A 147 21.07 -21.62 -2.30
C ILE A 147 19.87 -20.76 -1.87
N LYS A 148 18.84 -21.39 -1.29
CA LYS A 148 17.65 -20.68 -0.78
C LYS A 148 18.02 -19.59 0.23
N GLU A 149 18.82 -19.93 1.25
CA GLU A 149 19.18 -18.96 2.29
C GLU A 149 20.09 -17.84 1.76
N ALA A 150 21.01 -18.15 0.84
CA ALA A 150 21.82 -17.14 0.17
C ALA A 150 20.97 -16.16 -0.67
N ILE A 151 20.01 -16.67 -1.45
CA ILE A 151 19.09 -15.83 -2.22
C ILE A 151 18.21 -14.98 -1.28
N LYS A 152 17.71 -15.55 -0.19
CA LYS A 152 16.92 -14.80 0.80
C LYS A 152 17.71 -13.64 1.41
N LEU A 153 18.96 -13.91 1.82
CA LEU A 153 19.84 -12.89 2.38
C LEU A 153 20.17 -11.80 1.36
N TRP A 154 20.55 -12.17 0.14
CA TRP A 154 20.79 -11.23 -0.94
C TRP A 154 19.58 -10.35 -1.22
N ASN A 155 18.39 -10.94 -1.37
CA ASN A 155 17.18 -10.20 -1.67
C ASN A 155 16.80 -9.28 -0.51
N HIS A 156 16.96 -9.72 0.74
CA HIS A 156 16.76 -8.86 1.92
C HIS A 156 17.71 -7.66 1.89
N ASN A 157 19.01 -7.87 1.72
CA ASN A 157 20.00 -6.79 1.67
C ASN A 157 19.75 -5.81 0.52
N ARG A 158 19.36 -6.32 -0.65
CA ARG A 158 19.00 -5.51 -1.82
C ARG A 158 17.75 -4.66 -1.58
N LEU A 159 16.72 -5.23 -0.94
CA LEU A 159 15.51 -4.49 -0.60
C LEU A 159 15.80 -3.44 0.46
N ASP A 160 16.62 -3.76 1.47
CA ASP A 160 17.03 -2.85 2.53
C ASP A 160 17.85 -1.67 2.00
N SER A 161 18.80 -1.90 1.08
CA SER A 161 19.58 -0.81 0.48
C SER A 161 18.71 0.13 -0.34
N ASN A 162 17.76 -0.41 -1.11
CA ASN A 162 16.77 0.38 -1.84
C ASN A 162 15.83 1.15 -0.88
N ALA A 163 15.36 0.49 0.17
CA ALA A 163 14.47 1.07 1.16
C ALA A 163 15.12 2.24 1.91
N ARG A 164 16.40 2.12 2.31
CA ARG A 164 17.11 3.22 3.01
C ARG A 164 17.25 4.47 2.13
N ARG A 165 17.47 4.30 0.83
CA ARG A 165 17.57 5.43 -0.12
C ARG A 165 16.23 6.11 -0.35
N GLN A 166 15.13 5.36 -0.30
CA GLN A 166 13.79 5.87 -0.54
C GLN A 166 13.11 6.41 0.73
N ALA A 167 13.47 5.88 1.91
CA ALA A 167 12.77 6.16 3.17
C ALA A 167 12.89 7.62 3.64
N SER A 168 14.04 8.27 3.47
CA SER A 168 14.19 9.68 3.89
C SER A 168 13.32 10.61 3.07
N LEU A 169 13.38 10.49 1.74
CA LEU A 169 12.55 11.27 0.81
C LEU A 169 11.06 11.00 1.04
N GLN A 170 10.68 9.72 1.23
CA GLN A 170 9.29 9.36 1.48
C GLN A 170 8.76 9.95 2.79
N SER A 171 9.59 9.98 3.84
CA SER A 171 9.19 10.56 5.13
C SER A 171 8.97 12.06 5.06
N GLU A 172 9.81 12.80 4.31
CA GLU A 172 9.63 14.24 4.10
C GLU A 172 8.35 14.55 3.33
N ILE A 173 8.08 13.77 2.26
CA ILE A 173 6.86 13.87 1.47
C ILE A 173 5.63 13.55 2.32
N ASP A 174 5.67 12.47 3.09
CA ASP A 174 4.54 12.08 3.92
C ASP A 174 4.20 13.12 4.97
N ALA A 175 5.22 13.80 5.53
CA ALA A 175 5.04 14.92 6.45
C ALA A 175 4.38 16.13 5.76
N LEU A 176 4.84 16.51 4.56
CA LEU A 176 4.21 17.59 3.78
C LEU A 176 2.76 17.26 3.41
N GLU A 177 2.47 16.02 2.99
CA GLU A 177 1.10 15.58 2.69
C GLU A 177 0.22 15.63 3.95
N LEU A 178 0.73 15.25 5.13
CA LEU A 178 -0.03 15.35 6.39
C LEU A 178 -0.36 16.81 6.74
N GLN A 179 0.60 17.73 6.53
CA GLN A 179 0.36 19.15 6.76
C GLN A 179 -0.71 19.70 5.80
N ALA A 180 -0.70 19.27 4.54
CA ALA A 180 -1.69 19.67 3.53
C ALA A 180 -3.13 19.29 3.89
N GLU A 181 -3.35 18.27 4.73
CA GLU A 181 -4.69 17.89 5.21
C GLU A 181 -5.24 18.83 6.30
N SER A 182 -4.39 19.69 6.85
CA SER A 182 -4.73 20.57 7.98
C SER A 182 -4.69 22.07 7.64
N ARG A 183 -3.88 22.46 6.64
CA ARG A 183 -3.71 23.84 6.22
C ARG A 183 -3.42 23.95 4.74
N VAL A 184 -3.58 25.16 4.22
CA VAL A 184 -3.10 25.51 2.88
C VAL A 184 -1.57 25.57 2.89
N LEU A 185 -0.95 24.98 1.86
CA LEU A 185 0.49 25.02 1.65
C LEU A 185 0.91 26.34 0.98
N SER A 186 2.15 26.80 1.21
CA SER A 186 2.73 27.92 0.45
C SER A 186 3.08 27.51 -0.98
N ASP A 187 3.33 28.48 -1.87
CA ASP A 187 3.69 28.18 -3.26
C ASP A 187 5.01 27.41 -3.39
N SER A 188 5.96 27.63 -2.47
CA SER A 188 7.20 26.86 -2.40
C SER A 188 6.94 25.41 -1.96
N GLU A 189 6.08 25.20 -0.98
CA GLU A 189 5.68 23.87 -0.51
C GLU A 189 4.88 23.10 -1.58
N LYS A 190 3.98 23.78 -2.31
CA LYS A 190 3.24 23.21 -3.44
C LYS A 190 4.17 22.82 -4.58
N SER A 191 5.15 23.67 -4.88
CA SER A 191 6.16 23.38 -5.90
C SER A 191 7.02 22.18 -5.49
N ASN A 192 7.46 22.11 -4.24
CA ASN A 192 8.16 20.94 -3.69
C ASN A 192 7.29 19.68 -3.76
N ARG A 193 5.97 19.78 -3.50
CA ARG A 193 5.02 18.68 -3.61
C ARG A 193 4.87 18.15 -5.05
N LEU A 194 4.99 19.02 -6.07
CA LEU A 194 4.80 18.68 -7.49
C LEU A 194 6.09 18.30 -8.23
N LEU A 195 7.25 18.81 -7.80
CA LEU A 195 8.56 18.57 -8.41
C LEU A 195 8.88 17.07 -8.54
N TRP A 196 8.48 16.27 -7.55
CA TRP A 196 8.78 14.84 -7.49
C TRP A 196 7.88 13.94 -8.35
N LYS A 197 6.80 14.46 -8.93
CA LYS A 197 6.00 13.70 -9.92
C LYS A 197 6.68 13.60 -11.30
N LYS A 198 7.80 14.31 -11.49
CA LYS A 198 8.50 14.46 -12.78
C LYS A 198 9.83 13.71 -12.87
N GLU A 199 10.31 13.10 -11.79
CA GLU A 199 11.50 12.23 -11.75
C GLU A 199 11.11 10.75 -11.65
#